data_AF-A0ABD5Z2L0-F1
#
_entry.id   AF-A0ABD5Z2L0-F1
#
_cell.length_a   1.000
_cell.length_b   1.000
_cell.length_c   1.000
_cell.angle_alpha   90.00
_cell.angle_beta   90.00
_cell.angle_gamma   90.00
#
_symmetry.space_group_name_H-M   'P 1'
#
loop_
_entity.id
_entity.type
_entity.pdbx_description
1 polymer ?
#
loop_
_entity_poly.entity_id
_entity_poly.type
_entity_poly.pdbx_seq_one_letter_code
_entity_poly.pdbx_strand_id
1 'polypeptide(L)'
;MSVPSWLAVGGPLLVAAVVLVVLRVHGLVRAGDAVLVGLPAAGLVGLALGWWVAGVSLSVALFWGVLLALVASVGVVRALDRPRGAWVGRLRRRLLFGVPWGSLVSAVGVLGFYLFVQHGLADPYRPLKIPFVSWSYLYPVGVLTAPFAHAGLGHLTGNLVGTLALAPVAEYAWSHFPTERGESAFASWRTNPYVRAALFPVGVVGVGLLTSVFSWGPIVGFSGVVFAFGGFALVRYPIVTVVALSVRGVVSTVLDALRDPVVVASASPSYGGPWWAGIAIQGHVLGLFLGGVLGALLLARRSESERPSALRLWGGAFVFAVSMSLWIVWWYRGPETYVLYRGLGVVMILGVAALLVLAVRSSDRTLLDFEEGALTRRHAAICLAFVPVLVMAGVAVPVNLVTISEEPLPNEAIHVEGYDVTYVENVPNQRVSAVPIEAFGETTQVNASGVVVRNPDRHVWTEAVSRGELAFYGTSTVKVGGVGWVETIQAHREGWVAAGGGPVYRVALRERGGSWETVFRSDPATADPTVAGRNVTLAVTNTSFRVRVQRGNETLDSAPLPAANESVSVGGLRLVREESTLYAVHNETRVQVAHEERYQ
;
A
#
# COMPACT_ATOMS: atom_id res chain seq x y z
N MET A 1 24.77 -16.87 -41.16
CA MET A 1 24.69 -18.34 -41.19
C MET A 1 23.58 -18.76 -40.25
N SER A 2 22.47 -19.29 -40.78
CA SER A 2 21.35 -19.79 -39.98
C SER A 2 21.75 -21.10 -39.29
N VAL A 3 21.72 -21.14 -37.96
CA VAL A 3 22.01 -22.38 -37.25
C VAL A 3 20.85 -23.37 -37.45
N PRO A 4 21.11 -24.64 -37.75
CA PRO A 4 20.06 -25.64 -37.95
C PRO A 4 19.10 -25.75 -36.76
N SER A 5 17.79 -25.75 -37.05
CA SER A 5 16.71 -25.84 -36.05
C SER A 5 16.80 -27.07 -35.13
N TRP A 6 17.48 -28.13 -35.56
CA TRP A 6 17.69 -29.34 -34.74
C TRP A 6 18.72 -29.13 -33.62
N LEU A 7 19.64 -28.16 -33.70
CA LEU A 7 20.56 -27.81 -32.60
C LEU A 7 19.84 -27.08 -31.47
N ALA A 8 18.80 -26.30 -31.79
CA ALA A 8 18.00 -25.57 -30.81
C ALA A 8 17.11 -26.49 -29.95
N VAL A 9 16.72 -27.67 -30.47
CA VAL A 9 15.83 -28.63 -29.78
C VAL A 9 16.55 -29.91 -29.35
N GLY A 10 17.52 -30.38 -30.14
CA GLY A 10 18.23 -31.64 -29.92
C GLY A 10 19.33 -31.57 -28.85
N GLY A 11 20.09 -30.47 -28.78
CA GLY A 11 21.12 -30.28 -27.75
C GLY A 11 20.58 -30.33 -26.31
N PRO A 12 19.47 -29.65 -26.00
CA PRO A 12 18.84 -29.67 -24.68
C PRO A 12 18.35 -31.06 -24.27
N LEU A 13 17.73 -31.80 -25.19
CA LEU A 13 17.28 -33.17 -24.95
C LEU A 13 18.45 -34.14 -24.73
N LEU A 14 19.56 -33.93 -25.42
CA LEU A 14 20.78 -34.72 -25.24
C LEU A 14 21.44 -34.44 -23.88
N VAL A 15 21.47 -33.18 -23.44
CA VAL A 15 21.94 -32.81 -22.09
C VAL A 15 20.98 -33.34 -21.02
N ALA A 16 19.66 -33.31 -21.25
CA ALA A 16 18.67 -33.96 -20.38
C ALA A 16 18.99 -35.44 -20.19
N ALA A 17 19.20 -36.13 -21.31
CA ALA A 17 19.49 -37.55 -21.33
C ALA A 17 20.81 -37.86 -20.63
N VAL A 18 21.87 -37.08 -20.88
CA VAL A 18 23.18 -37.25 -20.22
C VAL A 18 23.08 -36.98 -18.72
N VAL A 19 22.42 -35.91 -18.27
CA VAL A 19 22.22 -35.62 -16.84
C VAL A 19 21.38 -36.70 -16.17
N LEU A 20 20.28 -37.15 -16.81
CA LEU A 20 19.44 -38.24 -16.33
C LEU A 20 20.22 -39.56 -16.23
N VAL A 21 21.07 -39.86 -17.21
CA VAL A 21 21.93 -41.06 -17.22
C VAL A 21 22.99 -40.97 -16.12
N VAL A 22 23.70 -39.86 -15.97
CA VAL A 22 24.73 -39.69 -14.92
C VAL A 22 24.11 -39.78 -13.51
N LEU A 23 23.00 -39.09 -13.27
CA LEU A 23 22.30 -39.13 -11.97
C LEU A 23 21.78 -40.54 -11.63
N ARG A 24 21.39 -41.32 -12.64
CA ARG A 24 20.88 -42.69 -12.49
C ARG A 24 22.00 -43.72 -12.37
N VAL A 25 23.06 -43.61 -13.16
CA VAL A 25 24.22 -44.53 -13.19
C VAL A 25 25.02 -44.45 -11.89
N HIS A 26 25.08 -43.29 -11.24
CA HIS A 26 25.75 -43.16 -9.93
C HIS A 26 24.82 -43.41 -8.73
N GLY A 27 23.57 -43.84 -8.95
CA GLY A 27 22.63 -44.14 -7.86
C GLY A 27 22.26 -42.94 -6.99
N LEU A 28 22.54 -41.72 -7.46
CA LEU A 28 22.40 -40.49 -6.69
C LEU A 28 20.91 -40.13 -6.52
N VAL A 29 20.06 -40.45 -7.50
CA VAL A 29 18.66 -40.00 -7.57
C VAL A 29 17.71 -41.13 -8.06
N ARG A 30 16.53 -41.28 -7.47
CA ARG A 30 15.48 -42.23 -7.93
C ARG A 30 14.89 -41.76 -9.27
N ALA A 31 14.34 -42.68 -10.07
CA ALA A 31 13.78 -42.36 -11.39
C ALA A 31 12.77 -41.18 -11.39
N GLY A 32 11.90 -41.10 -10.37
CA GLY A 32 10.94 -39.99 -10.25
C GLY A 32 11.57 -38.65 -9.84
N ASP A 33 12.65 -38.67 -9.05
CA ASP A 33 13.37 -37.46 -8.63
C ASP A 33 14.35 -36.99 -9.73
N ALA A 34 14.83 -37.91 -10.57
CA ALA A 34 15.69 -37.60 -11.71
C ALA A 34 14.94 -36.78 -12.77
N VAL A 35 13.63 -37.01 -12.94
CA VAL A 35 12.76 -36.20 -13.82
C VAL A 35 12.62 -34.76 -13.32
N LEU A 36 12.46 -34.58 -11.99
CA LEU A 36 12.33 -33.26 -11.34
C LEU A 36 13.59 -32.39 -11.45
N VAL A 37 14.76 -33.00 -11.66
CA VAL A 37 16.04 -32.29 -11.79
C VAL A 37 16.51 -32.22 -13.25
N GLY A 38 16.40 -33.34 -13.99
CA GLY A 38 16.91 -33.48 -15.34
C GLY A 38 16.11 -32.73 -16.40
N LEU A 39 14.77 -32.74 -16.33
CA LEU A 39 13.95 -32.00 -17.30
C LEU A 39 14.10 -30.48 -17.17
N PRO A 40 14.09 -29.89 -15.97
CA PRO A 40 14.31 -28.45 -15.86
C PRO A 40 15.73 -28.03 -16.21
N ALA A 41 16.76 -28.82 -15.82
CA ALA A 41 18.15 -28.55 -16.19
C ALA A 41 18.36 -28.56 -17.72
N ALA A 42 17.71 -29.49 -18.42
CA ALA A 42 17.70 -29.52 -19.87
C ALA A 42 17.00 -28.31 -20.49
N GLY A 43 15.85 -27.93 -19.94
CA GLY A 43 15.13 -26.75 -20.38
C GLY A 43 15.95 -25.46 -20.21
N LEU A 44 16.72 -25.34 -19.12
CA LEU A 44 17.66 -24.22 -18.91
C LEU A 44 18.72 -24.14 -20.02
N VAL A 45 19.33 -25.27 -20.37
CA VAL A 45 20.31 -25.35 -21.44
C VAL A 45 19.69 -25.02 -22.80
N GLY A 46 18.44 -25.47 -23.04
CA GLY A 46 17.69 -25.12 -24.25
C GLY A 46 17.31 -23.67 -24.36
N LEU A 47 16.95 -23.01 -23.26
CA LEU A 47 16.68 -21.58 -23.26
C LEU A 47 17.96 -20.76 -23.48
N ALA A 48 19.09 -21.18 -22.90
CA ALA A 48 20.37 -20.53 -23.11
C ALA A 48 20.82 -20.62 -24.58
N LEU A 49 20.68 -21.81 -25.19
CA LEU A 49 20.95 -22.02 -26.61
C LEU A 49 19.96 -21.29 -27.51
N GLY A 50 18.67 -21.30 -27.17
CA GLY A 50 17.62 -20.61 -27.92
C GLY A 50 17.79 -19.08 -27.92
N TRP A 51 18.20 -18.50 -26.79
CA TRP A 51 18.58 -17.09 -26.71
C TRP A 51 19.83 -16.80 -27.54
N TRP A 52 20.90 -17.60 -27.37
CA TRP A 52 22.19 -17.35 -28.01
C TRP A 52 22.16 -17.55 -29.53
N VAL A 53 21.30 -18.45 -30.02
CA VAL A 53 21.38 -18.97 -31.38
C VAL A 53 20.09 -18.82 -32.19
N ALA A 54 18.93 -18.89 -31.55
CA ALA A 54 17.62 -18.91 -32.23
C ALA A 54 16.87 -17.56 -32.16
N GLY A 55 17.49 -16.51 -31.62
CA GLY A 55 16.89 -15.17 -31.56
C GLY A 55 15.73 -15.04 -30.57
N VAL A 56 15.58 -15.98 -29.62
CA VAL A 56 14.62 -15.83 -28.52
C VAL A 56 15.01 -14.61 -27.70
N SER A 57 14.05 -13.73 -27.40
CA SER A 57 14.34 -12.56 -26.55
C SER A 57 14.88 -12.98 -25.19
N LEU A 58 15.87 -12.25 -24.67
CA LEU A 58 16.47 -12.53 -23.36
C LEU A 58 15.42 -12.60 -22.24
N SER A 59 14.41 -11.73 -22.27
CA SER A 59 13.35 -11.70 -21.27
C SER A 59 12.52 -12.98 -21.25
N VAL A 60 12.14 -13.51 -22.42
CA VAL A 60 11.41 -14.80 -22.50
C VAL A 60 12.29 -15.95 -22.01
N ALA A 61 13.58 -15.95 -22.37
CA ALA A 61 14.52 -16.97 -21.91
C ALA A 61 14.69 -16.94 -20.38
N LEU A 62 14.82 -15.75 -19.79
CA LEU A 62 14.95 -15.58 -18.33
C LEU A 62 13.67 -15.92 -17.59
N PHE A 63 12.49 -15.55 -18.09
CA PHE A 63 11.21 -15.92 -17.50
C PHE A 63 11.11 -17.45 -17.27
N TRP A 64 11.29 -18.21 -18.36
CA TRP A 64 11.25 -19.67 -18.28
C TRP A 64 12.45 -20.22 -17.52
N GLY A 65 13.60 -19.56 -17.61
CA GLY A 65 14.80 -19.93 -16.87
C GLY A 65 14.58 -19.87 -15.36
N VAL A 66 13.98 -18.80 -14.83
CA VAL A 66 13.65 -18.65 -13.41
C VAL A 66 12.72 -19.78 -12.95
N LEU A 67 11.67 -20.09 -13.72
CA LEU A 67 10.73 -21.16 -13.38
C LEU A 67 11.43 -22.54 -13.34
N LEU A 68 12.22 -22.85 -14.36
CA LEU A 68 12.91 -24.14 -14.43
C LEU A 68 13.99 -24.26 -13.36
N ALA A 69 14.75 -23.20 -13.08
CA ALA A 69 15.73 -23.17 -12.00
C ALA A 69 15.07 -23.36 -10.62
N LEU A 70 13.91 -22.76 -10.40
CA LEU A 70 13.13 -22.95 -9.18
C LEU A 70 12.69 -24.42 -9.02
N VAL A 71 12.13 -25.02 -10.08
CA VAL A 71 11.71 -26.43 -10.04
C VAL A 71 12.92 -27.36 -9.85
N ALA A 72 14.01 -27.13 -10.57
CA ALA A 72 15.25 -27.89 -10.46
C ALA A 72 15.79 -27.86 -9.02
N SER A 73 15.92 -26.67 -8.44
CA SER A 73 16.49 -26.48 -7.10
C SER A 73 15.66 -27.15 -6.02
N VAL A 74 14.33 -27.03 -6.06
CA VAL A 74 13.42 -27.76 -5.16
C VAL A 74 13.52 -29.26 -5.39
N GLY A 75 13.62 -29.70 -6.65
CA GLY A 75 13.84 -31.10 -7.03
C GLY A 75 15.12 -31.67 -6.43
N VAL A 76 16.23 -30.93 -6.47
CA VAL A 76 17.52 -31.32 -5.88
C VAL A 76 17.41 -31.47 -4.36
N VAL A 77 16.85 -30.48 -3.66
CA VAL A 77 16.67 -30.55 -2.19
C VAL A 77 15.82 -31.77 -1.84
N ARG A 78 14.71 -32.00 -2.54
CA ARG A 78 13.84 -33.17 -2.32
C ARG A 78 14.60 -34.49 -2.57
N ALA A 79 15.38 -34.57 -3.64
CA ALA A 79 16.13 -35.76 -4.01
C ALA A 79 17.19 -36.12 -2.94
N LEU A 80 17.80 -35.11 -2.33
CA LEU A 80 18.79 -35.25 -1.26
C LEU A 80 18.15 -35.59 0.09
N ASP A 81 17.14 -34.83 0.51
CA ASP A 81 16.47 -35.01 1.81
C ASP A 81 15.65 -36.30 1.89
N ARG A 82 15.21 -36.82 0.73
CA ARG A 82 14.39 -38.04 0.59
C ARG A 82 13.30 -38.09 1.66
N PRO A 83 12.39 -37.10 1.70
CA PRO A 83 11.49 -36.92 2.84
C PRO A 83 10.52 -38.08 3.07
N ARG A 84 10.36 -39.04 2.13
CA ARG A 84 9.48 -40.22 2.25
C ARG A 84 8.07 -39.87 2.75
N GLY A 85 7.54 -38.72 2.30
CA GLY A 85 6.23 -38.21 2.71
C GLY A 85 6.21 -37.50 4.07
N ALA A 86 7.31 -37.43 4.81
CA ALA A 86 7.39 -36.81 6.14
C ALA A 86 6.99 -35.33 6.14
N TRP A 87 7.31 -34.57 5.09
CA TRP A 87 6.91 -33.16 4.97
C TRP A 87 5.38 -33.02 4.89
N VAL A 88 4.76 -33.75 3.96
CA VAL A 88 3.29 -33.77 3.80
C VAL A 88 2.62 -34.36 5.03
N GLY A 89 3.18 -35.41 5.61
CA GLY A 89 2.71 -36.00 6.85
C GLY A 89 2.74 -35.00 8.02
N ARG A 90 3.76 -34.15 8.10
CA ARG A 90 3.85 -33.09 9.12
C ARG A 90 2.76 -32.04 8.93
N LEU A 91 2.49 -31.61 7.70
CA LEU A 91 1.39 -30.68 7.40
C LEU A 91 0.02 -31.31 7.69
N ARG A 92 -0.20 -32.54 7.24
CA ARG A 92 -1.47 -33.30 7.43
C ARG A 92 -1.82 -33.57 8.89
N ARG A 93 -0.86 -33.48 9.83
CA ARG A 93 -1.16 -33.58 11.27
C ARG A 93 -2.04 -32.44 11.78
N ARG A 94 -2.02 -31.28 11.11
CA ARG A 94 -2.75 -30.08 11.56
C ARG A 94 -3.65 -29.49 10.50
N LEU A 95 -3.30 -29.64 9.22
CA LEU A 95 -4.05 -29.08 8.11
C LEU A 95 -4.81 -30.19 7.38
N LEU A 96 -6.06 -29.91 7.05
CA LEU A 96 -6.91 -30.80 6.27
C LEU A 96 -6.29 -31.02 4.88
N PHE A 97 -5.97 -32.27 4.56
CA PHE A 97 -5.18 -32.68 3.39
C PHE A 97 -3.75 -32.12 3.30
N GLY A 98 -3.28 -31.42 4.34
CA GLY A 98 -2.01 -30.69 4.34
C GLY A 98 -2.10 -29.29 3.73
N VAL A 99 -3.32 -28.79 3.49
CA VAL A 99 -3.58 -27.53 2.78
C VAL A 99 -4.13 -26.48 3.76
N PRO A 100 -3.60 -25.24 3.76
CA PRO A 100 -4.12 -24.12 4.54
C PRO A 100 -5.34 -23.49 3.84
N TRP A 101 -6.46 -24.22 3.83
CA TRP A 101 -7.69 -23.82 3.14
C TRP A 101 -8.20 -22.44 3.57
N GLY A 102 -8.16 -22.14 4.87
CA GLY A 102 -8.62 -20.87 5.40
C GLY A 102 -7.80 -19.69 4.89
N SER A 103 -6.48 -19.86 4.80
CA SER A 103 -5.56 -18.86 4.23
C SER A 103 -5.84 -18.62 2.75
N LEU A 104 -6.04 -19.69 1.98
CA LEU A 104 -6.35 -19.59 0.55
C LEU A 104 -7.70 -18.90 0.28
N VAL A 105 -8.75 -19.30 1.01
CA VAL A 105 -10.07 -18.67 0.89
C VAL A 105 -10.00 -17.18 1.24
N SER A 106 -9.27 -16.83 2.30
CA SER A 106 -9.07 -15.42 2.70
C SER A 106 -8.36 -14.61 1.60
N ALA A 107 -7.28 -15.14 1.03
CA ALA A 107 -6.54 -14.49 -0.03
C ALA A 107 -7.38 -14.31 -1.31
N VAL A 108 -8.14 -15.34 -1.70
CA VAL A 108 -9.04 -15.27 -2.87
C VAL A 108 -10.18 -14.27 -2.63
N GLY A 109 -10.74 -14.22 -1.42
CA GLY A 109 -11.79 -13.25 -1.08
C GLY A 109 -11.31 -11.80 -1.22
N VAL A 110 -10.12 -11.50 -0.70
CA VAL A 110 -9.51 -10.17 -0.82
C VAL A 110 -9.21 -9.81 -2.27
N LEU A 111 -8.64 -10.75 -3.04
CA LEU A 111 -8.40 -10.57 -4.47
C LEU A 111 -9.72 -10.32 -5.22
N GLY A 112 -10.76 -11.10 -4.94
CA GLY A 112 -12.08 -10.93 -5.55
C GLY A 112 -12.69 -9.57 -5.25
N PHE A 113 -12.61 -9.09 -4.00
CA PHE A 113 -13.10 -7.76 -3.65
C PHE A 113 -12.42 -6.67 -4.49
N TYR A 114 -11.09 -6.74 -4.64
CA TYR A 114 -10.34 -5.80 -5.46
C TYR A 114 -10.75 -5.82 -6.94
N LEU A 115 -10.82 -7.02 -7.52
CA LEU A 115 -11.09 -7.21 -8.94
C LEU A 115 -12.51 -6.77 -9.33
N PHE A 116 -13.50 -7.12 -8.51
CA PHE A 116 -14.91 -6.94 -8.84
C PHE A 116 -15.55 -5.72 -8.18
N VAL A 117 -15.36 -5.52 -6.87
CA VAL A 117 -16.02 -4.42 -6.13
C VAL A 117 -15.31 -3.09 -6.37
N GLN A 118 -13.98 -3.10 -6.43
CA GLN A 118 -13.18 -1.90 -6.69
C GLN A 118 -12.90 -1.65 -8.18
N HIS A 119 -13.54 -2.42 -9.07
CA HIS A 119 -13.35 -2.32 -10.53
C HIS A 119 -11.90 -2.54 -10.98
N GLY A 120 -11.12 -3.31 -10.21
CA GLY A 120 -9.71 -3.60 -10.50
C GLY A 120 -9.49 -4.42 -11.78
N LEU A 121 -10.51 -5.10 -12.32
CA LEU A 121 -10.43 -5.75 -13.64
C LEU A 121 -10.32 -4.73 -14.79
N ALA A 122 -11.04 -3.61 -14.69
CA ALA A 122 -11.07 -2.59 -15.72
C ALA A 122 -9.90 -1.61 -15.58
N ASP A 123 -9.53 -1.27 -14.34
CA ASP A 123 -8.38 -0.42 -14.05
C ASP A 123 -7.58 -0.96 -12.86
N PRO A 124 -6.64 -1.89 -13.11
CA PRO A 124 -5.86 -2.54 -12.05
C PRO A 124 -4.97 -1.59 -11.26
N TYR A 125 -4.57 -0.44 -11.80
CA TYR A 125 -3.61 0.43 -11.11
C TYR A 125 -4.29 1.57 -10.36
N ARG A 126 -5.50 1.97 -10.77
CA ARG A 126 -6.30 3.02 -10.14
C ARG A 126 -7.70 2.49 -9.80
N PRO A 127 -7.84 1.62 -8.79
CA PRO A 127 -9.13 1.08 -8.38
C PRO A 127 -10.02 2.15 -7.75
N LEU A 128 -11.33 1.91 -7.68
CA LEU A 128 -12.25 2.72 -6.88
C LEU A 128 -11.94 2.49 -5.39
N LYS A 129 -11.34 3.47 -4.72
CA LYS A 129 -10.93 3.37 -3.30
C LYS A 129 -11.77 4.21 -2.34
N ILE A 130 -12.11 5.44 -2.72
CA ILE A 130 -12.72 6.46 -1.83
C ILE A 130 -13.95 5.94 -1.07
N PRO A 131 -14.96 5.28 -1.69
CA PRO A 131 -16.15 4.83 -0.96
C PRO A 131 -15.90 3.63 -0.04
N PHE A 132 -14.74 2.99 -0.09
CA PHE A 132 -14.42 1.81 0.72
C PHE A 132 -13.36 2.11 1.80
N VAL A 133 -13.04 3.38 2.04
CA VAL A 133 -12.21 3.76 3.19
C VAL A 133 -13.10 3.88 4.43
N SER A 134 -12.59 3.48 5.58
CA SER A 134 -13.27 3.65 6.87
C SER A 134 -13.14 5.10 7.31
N TRP A 135 -13.94 5.98 6.73
CA TRP A 135 -13.97 7.39 7.10
C TRP A 135 -14.64 7.58 8.46
N SER A 136 -15.89 7.17 8.64
CA SER A 136 -16.61 7.41 9.89
C SER A 136 -17.40 6.18 10.31
N TYR A 137 -17.66 6.05 11.61
CA TYR A 137 -18.64 5.08 12.12
C TYR A 137 -20.05 5.37 11.60
N LEU A 138 -20.33 6.61 11.21
CA LEU A 138 -21.59 7.02 10.59
C LEU A 138 -21.68 6.60 9.11
N TYR A 139 -20.62 6.03 8.54
CA TYR A 139 -20.62 5.43 7.21
C TYR A 139 -20.25 3.93 7.28
N PRO A 140 -21.22 3.05 7.63
CA PRO A 140 -20.96 1.63 7.87
C PRO A 140 -20.37 0.88 6.68
N VAL A 141 -20.70 1.27 5.45
CA VAL A 141 -20.17 0.64 4.24
C VAL A 141 -18.64 0.73 4.23
N GLY A 142 -18.08 1.90 4.55
CA GLY A 142 -16.63 2.10 4.65
C GLY A 142 -16.02 1.24 5.75
N VAL A 143 -16.62 1.22 6.95
CA VAL A 143 -16.14 0.41 8.10
C VAL A 143 -16.14 -1.09 7.80
N LEU A 144 -17.16 -1.60 7.12
CA LEU A 144 -17.29 -3.03 6.83
C LEU A 144 -16.37 -3.50 5.69
N THR A 145 -16.01 -2.60 4.76
CA THR A 145 -15.29 -2.97 3.53
C THR A 145 -13.83 -2.55 3.50
N ALA A 146 -13.42 -1.55 4.29
CA ALA A 146 -12.06 -1.03 4.33
C ALA A 146 -10.96 -2.08 4.53
N PRO A 147 -11.12 -3.10 5.39
CA PRO A 147 -10.11 -4.14 5.53
C PRO A 147 -9.87 -4.93 4.25
N PHE A 148 -10.85 -5.01 3.35
CA PHE A 148 -10.79 -5.83 2.14
C PHE A 148 -10.49 -5.01 0.89
N ALA A 149 -10.70 -3.69 0.94
CA ALA A 149 -10.38 -2.75 -0.12
C ALA A 149 -8.89 -2.36 -0.13
N HIS A 150 -8.36 -1.96 -1.29
CA HIS A 150 -6.97 -1.54 -1.46
C HIS A 150 -6.85 -0.28 -2.32
N ALA A 151 -5.79 0.50 -2.08
CA ALA A 151 -5.54 1.76 -2.79
C ALA A 151 -4.99 1.58 -4.22
N GLY A 152 -4.48 0.39 -4.56
CA GLY A 152 -3.84 0.10 -5.85
C GLY A 152 -3.24 -1.32 -5.89
N LEU A 153 -2.79 -1.76 -7.07
CA LEU A 153 -2.29 -3.12 -7.29
C LEU A 153 -1.08 -3.47 -6.42
N GLY A 154 -0.15 -2.52 -6.23
CA GLY A 154 1.00 -2.71 -5.36
C GLY A 154 0.60 -2.95 -3.91
N HIS A 155 -0.38 -2.19 -3.41
CA HIS A 155 -0.92 -2.37 -2.06
C HIS A 155 -1.60 -3.75 -1.90
N LEU A 156 -2.44 -4.16 -2.87
CA LEU A 156 -3.03 -5.50 -2.88
C LEU A 156 -1.97 -6.60 -2.90
N THR A 157 -1.01 -6.51 -3.82
CA THR A 157 0.03 -7.53 -4.01
C THR A 157 0.86 -7.68 -2.73
N GLY A 158 1.23 -6.57 -2.09
CA GLY A 158 1.95 -6.58 -0.82
C GLY A 158 1.20 -7.32 0.29
N ASN A 159 -0.11 -7.11 0.40
CA ASN A 159 -0.95 -7.78 1.40
C ASN A 159 -1.21 -9.25 1.06
N LEU A 160 -1.39 -9.61 -0.22
CA LEU A 160 -1.54 -11.00 -0.65
C LEU A 160 -0.26 -11.80 -0.41
N VAL A 161 0.91 -11.27 -0.76
CA VAL A 161 2.19 -11.94 -0.48
C VAL A 161 2.41 -12.08 1.03
N GLY A 162 2.11 -11.04 1.82
CA GLY A 162 2.16 -11.12 3.28
C GLY A 162 1.21 -12.18 3.86
N THR A 163 0.00 -12.27 3.33
CA THR A 163 -1.00 -13.28 3.70
C THR A 163 -0.52 -14.68 3.38
N LEU A 164 -0.05 -14.92 2.15
CA LEU A 164 0.44 -16.24 1.72
C LEU A 164 1.69 -16.69 2.48
N ALA A 165 2.48 -15.76 3.01
CA ALA A 165 3.63 -16.07 3.87
C ALA A 165 3.20 -16.38 5.32
N LEU A 166 2.36 -15.54 5.93
CA LEU A 166 2.08 -15.57 7.36
C LEU A 166 0.83 -16.37 7.75
N ALA A 167 -0.25 -16.27 6.97
CA ALA A 167 -1.52 -16.91 7.28
C ALA A 167 -1.40 -18.44 7.38
N PRO A 168 -0.65 -19.16 6.53
CA PRO A 168 -0.48 -20.60 6.69
C PRO A 168 0.19 -21.00 8.00
N VAL A 169 1.10 -20.18 8.53
CA VAL A 169 1.74 -20.43 9.84
C VAL A 169 0.73 -20.21 10.96
N ALA A 170 -0.09 -19.16 10.87
CA ALA A 170 -1.17 -18.90 11.82
C ALA A 170 -2.24 -20.02 11.78
N GLU A 171 -2.65 -20.46 10.59
CA GLU A 171 -3.61 -21.55 10.39
C GLU A 171 -3.06 -22.89 10.88
N TYR A 172 -1.76 -23.14 10.68
CA TYR A 172 -1.10 -24.31 11.25
C TYR A 172 -1.04 -24.25 12.79
N ALA A 173 -0.86 -23.06 13.37
CA ALA A 173 -0.97 -22.85 14.81
C ALA A 173 -2.41 -23.06 15.32
N TRP A 174 -3.42 -22.61 14.56
CA TRP A 174 -4.85 -22.83 14.82
C TRP A 174 -5.21 -24.33 14.80
N SER A 175 -4.74 -25.06 13.77
CA SER A 175 -4.98 -26.48 13.50
C SER A 175 -6.45 -26.81 13.17
N HIS A 176 -6.66 -27.51 12.05
CA HIS A 176 -7.95 -28.11 11.68
C HIS A 176 -8.25 -29.35 12.50
N PHE A 177 -7.23 -30.06 12.98
CA PHE A 177 -7.44 -31.20 13.87
C PHE A 177 -7.34 -30.78 15.34
N PRO A 178 -8.12 -31.41 16.24
CA PRO A 178 -7.97 -31.22 17.68
C PRO A 178 -6.56 -31.64 18.13
N THR A 179 -6.03 -30.93 19.13
CA THR A 179 -4.64 -31.13 19.59
C THR A 179 -4.56 -31.40 21.08
N GLU A 180 -5.67 -31.28 21.80
CA GLU A 180 -5.73 -31.55 23.23
C GLU A 180 -5.81 -33.07 23.46
N ARG A 181 -5.24 -33.51 24.59
CA ARG A 181 -5.19 -34.94 24.92
C ARG A 181 -6.60 -35.44 25.22
N GLY A 182 -7.02 -36.51 24.54
CA GLY A 182 -8.34 -37.11 24.75
C GLY A 182 -9.43 -36.58 23.82
N GLU A 183 -9.15 -35.57 23.00
CA GLU A 183 -10.07 -35.13 21.96
C GLU A 183 -9.99 -36.03 20.72
N SER A 184 -11.14 -36.39 20.16
CA SER A 184 -11.24 -37.07 18.87
C SER A 184 -11.79 -36.14 17.80
N ALA A 185 -11.23 -36.27 16.59
CA ALA A 185 -11.77 -35.57 15.42
C ALA A 185 -13.23 -36.02 15.18
N PHE A 186 -14.06 -35.10 14.68
CA PHE A 186 -15.47 -35.33 14.35
C PHE A 186 -16.43 -35.56 15.54
N ALA A 187 -15.95 -35.57 16.80
CA ALA A 187 -16.82 -35.74 17.96
C ALA A 187 -17.83 -34.60 18.19
N SER A 188 -17.52 -33.39 17.73
CA SER A 188 -18.39 -32.22 17.78
C SER A 188 -18.10 -31.28 16.62
N TRP A 189 -18.93 -30.26 16.42
CA TRP A 189 -18.63 -29.20 15.45
C TRP A 189 -17.31 -28.47 15.76
N ARG A 190 -16.90 -28.38 17.04
CA ARG A 190 -15.65 -27.72 17.48
C ARG A 190 -14.39 -28.53 17.18
N THR A 191 -14.52 -29.85 17.08
CA THR A 191 -13.42 -30.80 16.76
C THR A 191 -13.51 -31.34 15.34
N ASN A 192 -14.50 -30.90 14.54
CA ASN A 192 -14.64 -31.25 13.14
C ASN A 192 -13.65 -30.46 12.26
N PRO A 193 -12.73 -31.12 11.53
CA PRO A 193 -11.73 -30.44 10.71
C PRO A 193 -12.27 -29.53 9.61
N TYR A 194 -13.41 -29.87 9.02
CA TYR A 194 -14.04 -29.03 7.99
C TYR A 194 -14.57 -27.73 8.59
N VAL A 195 -15.24 -27.83 9.74
CA VAL A 195 -15.77 -26.66 10.46
C VAL A 195 -14.63 -25.78 10.94
N ARG A 196 -13.58 -26.35 11.52
CA ARG A 196 -12.40 -25.59 11.98
C ARG A 196 -11.65 -24.90 10.85
N ALA A 197 -11.59 -25.52 9.66
CA ALA A 197 -11.04 -24.89 8.46
C ALA A 197 -11.90 -23.70 8.00
N ALA A 198 -13.24 -23.86 8.00
CA ALA A 198 -14.18 -22.80 7.63
C ALA A 198 -14.26 -21.65 8.65
N LEU A 199 -14.02 -21.92 9.93
CA LEU A 199 -13.97 -20.89 10.98
C LEU A 199 -12.75 -19.97 10.88
N PHE A 200 -11.68 -20.41 10.22
CA PHE A 200 -10.48 -19.59 10.09
C PHE A 200 -10.76 -18.32 9.26
N PRO A 201 -11.31 -18.38 8.03
CA PRO A 201 -11.76 -17.20 7.29
C PRO A 201 -12.76 -16.32 8.06
N VAL A 202 -13.66 -16.92 8.85
CA VAL A 202 -14.60 -16.14 9.69
C VAL A 202 -13.84 -15.32 10.73
N GLY A 203 -12.82 -15.92 11.37
CA GLY A 203 -11.93 -15.21 12.29
C GLY A 203 -11.14 -14.10 11.59
N VAL A 204 -10.68 -14.34 10.36
CA VAL A 204 -10.01 -13.35 9.51
C VAL A 204 -10.91 -12.15 9.25
N VAL A 205 -12.18 -12.39 8.89
CA VAL A 205 -13.17 -11.32 8.70
C VAL A 205 -13.40 -10.57 10.01
N GLY A 206 -13.58 -11.27 11.13
CA GLY A 206 -13.76 -10.66 12.45
C GLY A 206 -12.58 -9.76 12.84
N VAL A 207 -11.35 -10.24 12.66
CA VAL A 207 -10.14 -9.43 12.89
C VAL A 207 -10.09 -8.22 11.96
N GLY A 208 -10.43 -8.39 10.67
CA GLY A 208 -10.54 -7.29 9.72
C GLY A 208 -11.49 -6.20 10.22
N LEU A 209 -12.70 -6.59 10.61
CA LEU A 209 -13.70 -5.67 11.15
C LEU A 209 -13.20 -4.96 12.42
N LEU A 210 -12.60 -5.70 13.37
CA LEU A 210 -12.01 -5.11 14.57
C LEU A 210 -10.89 -4.11 14.23
N THR A 211 -10.04 -4.42 13.25
CA THR A 211 -9.03 -3.47 12.79
C THR A 211 -9.65 -2.24 12.13
N SER A 212 -10.76 -2.39 11.41
CA SER A 212 -11.47 -1.24 10.83
C SER A 212 -12.08 -0.34 11.89
N VAL A 213 -12.74 -0.94 12.87
CA VAL A 213 -13.44 -0.22 13.93
C VAL A 213 -12.43 0.50 14.82
N PHE A 214 -11.36 -0.16 15.28
CA PHE A 214 -10.48 0.40 16.30
C PHE A 214 -9.23 1.11 15.77
N SER A 215 -9.04 1.21 14.45
CA SER A 215 -8.01 2.11 13.90
C SER A 215 -8.53 3.55 13.90
N TRP A 216 -7.69 4.50 14.31
CA TRP A 216 -8.04 5.91 14.19
C TRP A 216 -7.70 6.45 12.80
N GLY A 217 -8.58 7.33 12.31
CA GLY A 217 -8.44 8.00 11.03
C GLY A 217 -8.85 7.13 9.83
N PRO A 218 -8.83 7.70 8.62
CA PRO A 218 -9.19 6.99 7.40
C PRO A 218 -8.24 5.82 7.14
N ILE A 219 -8.78 4.60 7.10
CA ILE A 219 -8.00 3.40 6.77
C ILE A 219 -8.59 2.63 5.61
N VAL A 220 -7.71 1.97 4.87
CA VAL A 220 -8.03 1.05 3.78
C VAL A 220 -6.89 0.05 3.67
N GLY A 221 -7.19 -1.22 3.46
CA GLY A 221 -6.19 -2.28 3.30
C GLY A 221 -6.32 -3.42 4.30
N PHE A 222 -5.86 -4.58 3.85
CA PHE A 222 -5.86 -5.84 4.62
C PHE A 222 -4.64 -5.99 5.53
N SER A 223 -3.76 -5.00 5.59
CA SER A 223 -2.48 -5.09 6.30
C SER A 223 -2.66 -5.35 7.80
N GLY A 224 -3.65 -4.74 8.47
CA GLY A 224 -3.96 -5.05 9.88
C GLY A 224 -4.17 -6.55 10.13
N VAL A 225 -4.85 -7.24 9.22
CA VAL A 225 -5.06 -8.69 9.29
C VAL A 225 -3.77 -9.47 9.02
N VAL A 226 -2.93 -8.99 8.10
CA VAL A 226 -1.59 -9.57 7.86
C VAL A 226 -0.73 -9.50 9.13
N PHE A 227 -0.74 -8.37 9.84
CA PHE A 227 -0.05 -8.25 11.13
C PHE A 227 -0.67 -9.15 12.20
N ALA A 228 -1.98 -9.36 12.19
CA ALA A 228 -2.63 -10.33 13.08
C ALA A 228 -2.20 -11.77 12.81
N PHE A 229 -2.02 -12.19 11.56
CA PHE A 229 -1.40 -13.49 11.26
C PHE A 229 0.00 -13.59 11.86
N GLY A 230 0.81 -12.54 11.73
CA GLY A 230 2.13 -12.46 12.33
C GLY A 230 2.09 -12.61 13.85
N GLY A 231 1.26 -11.81 14.53
CA GLY A 231 1.09 -11.86 15.99
C GLY A 231 0.62 -13.20 16.49
N PHE A 232 -0.38 -13.78 15.84
CA PHE A 232 -0.92 -15.10 16.17
C PHE A 232 0.12 -16.21 16.00
N ALA A 233 0.87 -16.16 14.89
CA ALA A 233 1.91 -17.13 14.59
C ALA A 233 3.11 -17.00 15.55
N LEU A 234 3.54 -15.77 15.89
CA LEU A 234 4.68 -15.49 16.77
C LEU A 234 4.54 -16.16 18.14
N VAL A 235 3.33 -16.15 18.70
CA VAL A 235 3.04 -16.71 20.04
C VAL A 235 3.42 -18.19 20.15
N ARG A 236 3.35 -18.94 19.05
CA ARG A 236 3.66 -20.37 19.02
C ARG A 236 4.91 -20.74 18.23
N TYR A 237 5.15 -20.08 17.10
CA TYR A 237 6.20 -20.41 16.15
C TYR A 237 7.08 -19.22 15.79
N PRO A 238 7.71 -18.54 16.77
CA PRO A 238 8.36 -17.25 16.53
C PRO A 238 9.44 -17.28 15.45
N ILE A 239 10.27 -18.34 15.44
CA ILE A 239 11.33 -18.49 14.43
C ILE A 239 10.75 -18.80 13.04
N VAL A 240 9.71 -19.64 12.96
CA VAL A 240 9.06 -19.95 11.68
C VAL A 240 8.40 -18.71 11.11
N THR A 241 7.80 -17.86 11.96
CA THR A 241 7.22 -16.58 11.53
C THR A 241 8.27 -15.65 10.94
N VAL A 242 9.46 -15.54 11.56
CA VAL A 242 10.57 -14.76 11.00
C VAL A 242 11.06 -15.35 9.68
N VAL A 243 11.20 -16.67 9.58
CA VAL A 243 11.58 -17.34 8.32
C VAL A 243 10.52 -17.11 7.23
N ALA A 244 9.23 -17.12 7.59
CA ALA A 244 8.14 -16.82 6.66
C ALA A 244 8.23 -15.38 6.11
N LEU A 245 8.69 -14.41 6.91
CA LEU A 245 8.97 -13.07 6.41
C LEU A 245 10.12 -13.06 5.39
N SER A 246 11.18 -13.84 5.61
CA SER A 246 12.24 -14.01 4.61
C SER A 246 11.71 -14.62 3.31
N VAL A 247 10.80 -15.60 3.42
CA VAL A 247 10.11 -16.19 2.26
C VAL A 247 9.29 -15.14 1.50
N ARG A 248 8.63 -14.20 2.19
CA ARG A 248 7.93 -13.08 1.55
C ARG A 248 8.89 -12.28 0.64
N GLY A 249 10.08 -11.95 1.12
CA GLY A 249 11.10 -11.24 0.32
C GLY A 249 11.51 -12.03 -0.93
N VAL A 250 11.75 -13.34 -0.76
CA VAL A 250 12.10 -14.25 -1.88
C VAL A 250 10.97 -14.32 -2.90
N VAL A 251 9.71 -14.47 -2.46
CA VAL A 251 8.55 -14.53 -3.36
C VAL A 251 8.39 -13.24 -4.14
N SER A 252 8.52 -12.07 -3.49
CA SER A 252 8.53 -10.78 -4.18
C SER A 252 9.61 -10.73 -5.25
N THR A 253 10.86 -11.05 -4.90
CA THR A 253 11.97 -11.06 -5.87
C THR A 253 11.73 -12.00 -7.06
N VAL A 254 11.18 -13.20 -6.82
CA VAL A 254 10.87 -14.14 -7.89
C VAL A 254 9.72 -13.61 -8.76
N LEU A 255 8.67 -13.04 -8.16
CA LEU A 255 7.55 -12.47 -8.92
C LEU A 255 8.01 -11.28 -9.76
N ASP A 256 8.83 -10.40 -9.21
CA ASP A 256 9.39 -9.26 -9.93
C ASP A 256 10.31 -9.73 -11.06
N ALA A 257 11.16 -10.73 -10.82
CA ALA A 257 12.01 -11.33 -11.86
C ALA A 257 11.22 -12.07 -12.95
N LEU A 258 10.02 -12.57 -12.66
CA LEU A 258 9.13 -13.16 -13.66
C LEU A 258 8.38 -12.08 -14.46
N ARG A 259 7.96 -10.99 -13.82
CA ARG A 259 7.23 -9.90 -14.49
C ARG A 259 8.17 -9.08 -15.38
N ASP A 260 9.31 -8.71 -14.82
CA ASP A 260 10.31 -7.85 -15.44
C ASP A 260 11.70 -8.50 -15.34
N PRO A 261 11.99 -9.55 -16.14
CA PRO A 261 13.26 -10.29 -16.05
C PRO A 261 14.49 -9.44 -16.38
N VAL A 262 14.30 -8.37 -17.15
CA VAL A 262 15.31 -7.38 -17.50
C VAL A 262 14.69 -6.00 -17.32
N VAL A 263 15.22 -5.22 -16.38
CA VAL A 263 14.79 -3.84 -16.13
C VAL A 263 15.88 -2.89 -16.62
N VAL A 264 15.53 -2.04 -17.58
CA VAL A 264 16.36 -0.89 -17.98
C VAL A 264 15.68 0.35 -17.45
N ALA A 265 16.37 1.08 -16.58
CA ALA A 265 15.84 2.29 -15.96
C ALA A 265 16.79 3.46 -16.17
N SER A 266 16.23 4.64 -16.40
CA SER A 266 16.94 5.92 -16.37
C SER A 266 16.38 6.79 -15.25
N ALA A 267 17.21 7.68 -14.72
CA ALA A 267 16.70 8.70 -13.81
C ALA A 267 15.65 9.54 -14.54
N SER A 268 14.48 9.70 -13.92
CA SER A 268 13.40 10.55 -14.40
C SER A 268 12.86 11.35 -13.22
N PRO A 269 12.39 12.59 -13.44
CA PRO A 269 11.64 13.31 -12.42
C PRO A 269 10.42 12.48 -11.99
N SER A 270 10.13 12.45 -10.69
CA SER A 270 8.91 11.85 -10.14
C SER A 270 8.39 12.66 -8.96
N TYR A 271 7.08 12.70 -8.75
CA TYR A 271 6.48 13.29 -7.56
C TYR A 271 5.90 12.21 -6.63
N GLY A 272 6.17 12.35 -5.34
CA GLY A 272 5.62 11.48 -4.30
C GLY A 272 6.13 11.86 -2.92
N GLY A 273 5.33 11.61 -1.89
CA GLY A 273 5.76 11.76 -0.50
C GLY A 273 6.85 10.74 -0.12
N PRO A 274 7.52 10.94 1.03
CA PRO A 274 8.41 9.93 1.56
C PRO A 274 7.70 8.57 1.65
N TRP A 275 8.36 7.47 1.25
CA TRP A 275 7.72 6.14 1.17
C TRP A 275 7.08 5.65 2.49
N TRP A 276 7.47 6.25 3.61
CA TRP A 276 6.96 5.95 4.94
C TRP A 276 5.75 6.80 5.34
N ALA A 277 5.51 7.93 4.68
CA ALA A 277 4.34 8.76 4.90
C ALA A 277 3.08 8.04 4.38
N GLY A 278 1.99 8.13 5.13
CA GLY A 278 0.74 7.41 4.84
C GLY A 278 0.67 5.97 5.35
N ILE A 279 1.74 5.40 5.94
CA ILE A 279 1.69 4.05 6.52
C ILE A 279 0.90 4.08 7.83
N ALA A 280 -0.20 3.31 7.89
CA ALA A 280 -1.09 3.18 9.04
C ALA A 280 -0.54 2.23 10.12
N ILE A 281 0.58 2.60 10.75
CA ILE A 281 1.27 1.77 11.77
C ILE A 281 0.38 1.46 12.97
N GLN A 282 -0.51 2.38 13.33
CA GLN A 282 -1.50 2.15 14.38
C GLN A 282 -2.36 0.91 14.07
N GLY A 283 -2.83 0.77 12.83
CA GLY A 283 -3.59 -0.39 12.39
C GLY A 283 -2.75 -1.67 12.37
N HIS A 284 -1.46 -1.56 12.04
CA HIS A 284 -0.52 -2.69 12.07
C HIS A 284 -0.25 -3.19 13.49
N VAL A 285 0.01 -2.27 14.44
CA VAL A 285 0.22 -2.60 15.86
C VAL A 285 -1.05 -3.20 16.46
N LEU A 286 -2.21 -2.62 16.18
CA LEU A 286 -3.52 -3.16 16.58
C LEU A 286 -3.69 -4.60 16.08
N GLY A 287 -3.48 -4.82 14.78
CA GLY A 287 -3.52 -6.15 14.17
C GLY A 287 -2.61 -7.15 14.87
N LEU A 288 -1.35 -6.78 15.09
CA LEU A 288 -0.36 -7.61 15.79
C LEU A 288 -0.85 -8.03 17.19
N PHE A 289 -1.39 -7.09 17.98
CA PHE A 289 -1.90 -7.39 19.32
C PHE A 289 -3.19 -8.23 19.28
N LEU A 290 -4.14 -7.94 18.39
CA LEU A 290 -5.33 -8.78 18.22
C LEU A 290 -4.93 -10.23 17.91
N GLY A 291 -4.04 -10.42 16.95
CA GLY A 291 -3.50 -11.75 16.62
C GLY A 291 -2.75 -12.40 17.78
N GLY A 292 -1.85 -11.66 18.44
CA GLY A 292 -1.06 -12.16 19.56
C GLY A 292 -1.91 -12.55 20.76
N VAL A 293 -2.93 -11.76 21.10
CA VAL A 293 -3.86 -12.07 22.18
C VAL A 293 -4.71 -13.29 21.83
N LEU A 294 -5.28 -13.37 20.63
CA LEU A 294 -6.02 -14.56 20.18
C LEU A 294 -5.15 -15.82 20.20
N GLY A 295 -3.87 -15.69 19.80
CA GLY A 295 -2.89 -16.77 19.86
C GLY A 295 -2.56 -17.17 21.29
N ALA A 296 -2.41 -16.20 22.20
CA ALA A 296 -2.16 -16.45 23.62
C ALA A 296 -3.36 -17.12 24.31
N LEU A 297 -4.58 -16.70 24.02
CA LEU A 297 -5.82 -17.32 24.50
C LEU A 297 -5.97 -18.76 24.00
N LEU A 298 -5.61 -19.02 22.74
CA LEU A 298 -5.57 -20.39 22.21
C LEU A 298 -4.52 -21.25 22.91
N LEU A 299 -3.32 -20.70 23.12
CA LEU A 299 -2.21 -21.41 23.76
C LEU A 299 -2.43 -21.62 25.27
N ALA A 300 -3.22 -20.76 25.92
CA ALA A 300 -3.61 -20.90 27.32
C ALA A 300 -4.45 -22.17 27.56
N ARG A 301 -5.18 -22.65 26.55
CA ARG A 301 -5.94 -23.91 26.60
C ARG A 301 -5.09 -25.15 26.31
N ARG A 302 -3.83 -24.96 25.90
CA ARG A 302 -2.92 -26.04 25.49
C ARG A 302 -1.83 -26.28 26.53
N SER A 303 -1.15 -27.43 26.39
CA SER A 303 -0.02 -27.82 27.25
C SER A 303 1.05 -26.72 27.32
N GLU A 304 1.59 -26.47 28.52
CA GLU A 304 2.69 -25.52 28.72
C GLU A 304 3.94 -25.85 27.89
N SER A 305 4.14 -27.13 27.53
CA SER A 305 5.26 -27.58 26.69
C SER A 305 5.21 -27.03 25.27
N GLU A 306 4.06 -26.51 24.82
CA GLU A 306 3.92 -25.90 23.50
C GLU A 306 4.36 -24.43 23.46
N ARG A 307 4.66 -23.82 24.62
CA ARG A 307 5.05 -22.41 24.70
C ARG A 307 6.53 -22.23 24.32
N PRO A 308 6.86 -21.25 23.45
CA PRO A 308 8.26 -20.96 23.13
C PRO A 308 9.00 -20.40 24.36
N SER A 309 10.34 -20.41 24.32
CA SER A 309 11.13 -19.70 25.33
C SER A 309 10.95 -18.18 25.20
N ALA A 310 11.09 -17.45 26.31
CA ALA A 310 10.96 -16.00 26.33
C ALA A 310 11.92 -15.32 25.33
N LEU A 311 13.16 -15.80 25.23
CA LEU A 311 14.16 -15.29 24.29
C LEU A 311 13.74 -15.48 22.82
N ARG A 312 13.20 -16.65 22.45
CA ARG A 312 12.74 -16.91 21.08
C ARG A 312 11.54 -16.06 20.72
N LEU A 313 10.61 -15.88 21.66
CA LEU A 313 9.43 -15.05 21.45
C LEU A 313 9.80 -13.56 21.36
N TRP A 314 10.62 -13.06 22.28
CA TRP A 314 11.11 -11.68 22.27
C TRP A 314 11.89 -11.39 20.98
N GLY A 315 12.89 -12.22 20.66
CA GLY A 315 13.73 -12.03 19.49
C GLY A 315 12.94 -12.17 18.19
N GLY A 316 12.02 -13.15 18.12
CA GLY A 316 11.13 -13.31 16.98
C GLY A 316 10.19 -12.12 16.79
N ALA A 317 9.57 -11.62 17.86
CA ALA A 317 8.68 -10.47 17.82
C ALA A 317 9.44 -9.18 17.46
N PHE A 318 10.63 -8.97 18.02
CA PHE A 318 11.48 -7.83 17.69
C PHE A 318 11.91 -7.85 16.22
N VAL A 319 12.48 -8.97 15.74
CA VAL A 319 12.89 -9.10 14.32
C VAL A 319 11.69 -8.96 13.39
N PHE A 320 10.55 -9.54 13.73
CA PHE A 320 9.31 -9.36 12.99
C PHE A 320 8.91 -7.88 12.91
N ALA A 321 8.87 -7.18 14.05
CA ALA A 321 8.46 -5.79 14.12
C ALA A 321 9.38 -4.86 13.33
N VAL A 322 10.71 -5.09 13.39
CA VAL A 322 11.69 -4.35 12.58
C VAL A 322 11.49 -4.63 11.09
N SER A 323 11.38 -5.91 10.72
CA SER A 323 11.27 -6.35 9.32
C SER A 323 9.95 -5.92 8.65
N MET A 324 8.90 -5.74 9.46
CA MET A 324 7.60 -5.24 9.02
C MET A 324 7.43 -3.74 9.27
N SER A 325 8.53 -3.02 9.53
CA SER A 325 8.55 -1.55 9.61
C SER A 325 7.64 -0.94 10.68
N LEU A 326 7.39 -1.63 11.80
CA LEU A 326 6.60 -1.08 12.91
C LEU A 326 7.27 0.09 13.63
N TRP A 327 8.55 0.35 13.36
CA TRP A 327 9.31 1.45 13.94
C TRP A 327 9.02 2.82 13.28
N ILE A 328 8.21 2.89 12.22
CA ILE A 328 8.01 4.10 11.41
C ILE A 328 7.12 5.15 12.10
N VAL A 329 7.30 5.49 13.38
CA VAL A 329 6.44 6.49 14.04
C VAL A 329 6.60 7.85 13.37
N TRP A 330 5.57 8.39 12.73
CA TRP A 330 5.66 9.60 11.90
C TRP A 330 4.47 10.55 12.10
N TRP A 331 4.64 11.81 11.68
CA TRP A 331 3.62 12.85 11.78
C TRP A 331 3.71 13.90 10.66
N TYR A 332 2.65 14.68 10.45
CA TYR A 332 2.59 15.80 9.49
C TYR A 332 3.23 17.07 10.07
N ARG A 333 4.06 17.76 9.30
CA ARG A 333 4.65 19.06 9.66
C ARG A 333 4.28 20.10 8.60
N GLY A 334 3.02 20.49 8.56
CA GLY A 334 2.46 21.32 7.49
C GLY A 334 1.92 20.49 6.30
N PRO A 335 1.58 21.12 5.16
CA PRO A 335 0.82 20.48 4.09
C PRO A 335 1.55 19.33 3.37
N GLU A 336 2.84 19.53 3.05
CA GLU A 336 3.63 18.56 2.26
C GLU A 336 4.95 18.14 2.96
N THR A 337 5.13 18.48 4.23
CA THR A 337 6.32 18.12 5.00
C THR A 337 5.95 17.15 6.13
N TYR A 338 6.84 16.21 6.43
CA TYR A 338 6.61 15.11 7.36
C TYR A 338 7.82 14.91 8.28
N VAL A 339 7.59 14.41 9.49
CA VAL A 339 8.64 14.06 10.46
C VAL A 339 8.57 12.59 10.84
N LEU A 340 9.74 11.95 11.01
CA LEU A 340 9.89 10.53 11.34
C LEU A 340 10.68 10.33 12.64
N TYR A 341 10.02 9.82 13.68
CA TYR A 341 10.55 9.57 15.02
C TYR A 341 11.13 8.15 15.17
N ARG A 342 12.23 7.86 14.46
CA ARG A 342 12.85 6.51 14.43
C ARG A 342 13.18 5.95 15.82
N GLY A 343 13.77 6.79 16.68
CA GLY A 343 14.17 6.38 18.03
C GLY A 343 12.97 5.96 18.89
N LEU A 344 11.89 6.74 18.86
CA LEU A 344 10.64 6.41 19.54
C LEU A 344 10.06 5.10 19.01
N GLY A 345 10.11 4.89 17.69
CA GLY A 345 9.70 3.63 17.07
C GLY A 345 10.48 2.41 17.56
N VAL A 346 11.80 2.52 17.73
CA VAL A 346 12.62 1.42 18.28
C VAL A 346 12.25 1.12 19.74
N VAL A 347 12.02 2.14 20.56
CA VAL A 347 11.55 1.95 21.94
C VAL A 347 10.18 1.26 21.97
N MET A 348 9.27 1.68 21.09
CA MET A 348 7.94 1.09 20.98
C MET A 348 8.01 -0.41 20.62
N ILE A 349 8.79 -0.81 19.62
CA ILE A 349 8.88 -2.23 19.23
C ILE A 349 9.49 -3.11 20.34
N LEU A 350 10.43 -2.57 21.13
CA LEU A 350 10.98 -3.27 22.29
C LEU A 350 9.89 -3.50 23.36
N GLY A 351 9.06 -2.48 23.60
CA GLY A 351 7.89 -2.58 24.48
C GLY A 351 6.87 -3.61 23.97
N VAL A 352 6.54 -3.60 22.68
CA VAL A 352 5.64 -4.57 22.05
C VAL A 352 6.16 -6.00 22.22
N ALA A 353 7.44 -6.24 21.94
CA ALA A 353 8.06 -7.56 22.10
C ALA A 353 8.02 -8.02 23.57
N ALA A 354 8.28 -7.12 24.52
CA ALA A 354 8.19 -7.42 25.94
C ALA A 354 6.76 -7.76 26.39
N LEU A 355 5.75 -6.99 25.94
CA LEU A 355 4.34 -7.24 26.24
C LEU A 355 3.88 -8.61 25.72
N LEU A 356 4.26 -8.99 24.50
CA LEU A 356 3.94 -10.32 23.96
C LEU A 356 4.59 -11.44 24.79
N VAL A 357 5.83 -11.26 25.25
CA VAL A 357 6.47 -12.23 26.15
C VAL A 357 5.73 -12.35 27.47
N LEU A 358 5.36 -11.23 28.09
CA LEU A 358 4.61 -11.23 29.34
C LEU A 358 3.26 -11.95 29.18
N ALA A 359 2.53 -11.68 28.10
CA ALA A 359 1.24 -12.30 27.83
C ALA A 359 1.32 -13.83 27.70
N VAL A 360 2.41 -14.35 27.12
CA VAL A 360 2.57 -15.79 26.83
C VAL A 360 3.29 -16.56 27.94
N ARG A 361 4.24 -15.92 28.64
CA ARG A 361 5.15 -16.59 29.60
C ARG A 361 4.85 -16.32 31.07
N SER A 362 3.88 -15.48 31.36
CA SER A 362 3.38 -15.30 32.72
C SER A 362 2.84 -16.61 33.31
N SER A 363 3.18 -16.83 34.59
CA SER A 363 2.77 -18.03 35.33
C SER A 363 1.33 -17.93 35.82
N ASP A 364 0.73 -19.06 36.14
CA ASP A 364 -0.62 -19.11 36.76
C ASP A 364 -0.59 -18.87 38.27
N ARG A 365 0.51 -18.32 38.80
CA ARG A 365 0.58 -17.99 40.24
C ARG A 365 -0.46 -16.91 40.54
N THR A 366 -1.22 -17.13 41.60
CA THR A 366 -2.19 -16.17 42.13
C THR A 366 -1.49 -14.85 42.45
N LEU A 367 -2.09 -13.75 41.97
CA LEU A 367 -1.75 -12.38 42.35
C LEU A 367 -2.68 -11.89 43.43
N LEU A 368 -3.99 -12.07 43.20
CA LEU A 368 -5.06 -11.67 44.10
C LEU A 368 -6.09 -12.80 44.13
N ASP A 369 -6.59 -13.09 45.32
CA ASP A 369 -7.60 -14.11 45.55
C ASP A 369 -8.92 -13.42 45.88
N PHE A 370 -10.01 -13.86 45.26
CA PHE A 370 -11.37 -13.34 45.46
C PHE A 370 -12.32 -14.49 45.75
N GLU A 371 -13.48 -14.22 46.37
CA GLU A 371 -14.46 -15.27 46.70
C GLU A 371 -14.94 -16.06 45.47
N GLU A 372 -15.01 -15.41 44.30
CA GLU A 372 -15.44 -16.04 43.04
C GLU A 372 -14.27 -16.59 42.19
N GLY A 373 -13.01 -16.48 42.65
CA GLY A 373 -11.84 -17.04 41.97
C GLY A 373 -10.56 -16.21 42.10
N ALA A 374 -9.47 -16.68 41.49
CA ALA A 374 -8.15 -16.05 41.59
C ALA A 374 -7.75 -15.28 40.32
N LEU A 375 -7.28 -14.04 40.48
CA LEU A 375 -6.55 -13.33 39.42
C LEU A 375 -5.10 -13.83 39.41
N THR A 376 -4.69 -14.46 38.32
CA THR A 376 -3.31 -14.95 38.16
C THR A 376 -2.43 -13.91 37.48
N ARG A 377 -1.10 -14.10 37.58
CA ARG A 377 -0.13 -13.28 36.82
C ARG A 377 -0.40 -13.34 35.32
N ARG A 378 -0.92 -14.46 34.82
CA ARG A 378 -1.33 -14.60 33.41
C ARG A 378 -2.54 -13.76 33.06
N HIS A 379 -3.58 -13.76 33.88
CA HIS A 379 -4.75 -12.91 33.66
C HIS A 379 -4.31 -11.43 33.59
N ALA A 380 -3.50 -10.97 34.54
CA ALA A 380 -2.98 -9.61 34.53
C ALA A 380 -2.12 -9.30 33.28
N ALA A 381 -1.27 -10.21 32.85
CA ALA A 381 -0.43 -10.01 31.67
C ALA A 381 -1.22 -10.00 30.35
N ILE A 382 -2.27 -10.82 30.23
CA ILE A 382 -3.18 -10.78 29.08
C ILE A 382 -3.96 -9.47 29.08
N CYS A 383 -4.49 -9.03 30.24
CA CYS A 383 -5.13 -7.71 30.36
C CYS A 383 -4.17 -6.58 29.98
N LEU A 384 -2.90 -6.66 30.38
CA LEU A 384 -1.88 -5.68 29.98
C LEU A 384 -1.63 -5.68 28.46
N ALA A 385 -1.68 -6.84 27.80
CA ALA A 385 -1.58 -6.93 26.34
C ALA A 385 -2.82 -6.37 25.61
N PHE A 386 -3.96 -6.22 26.29
CA PHE A 386 -5.12 -5.48 25.79
C PHE A 386 -5.00 -3.96 25.95
N VAL A 387 -4.11 -3.44 26.81
CA VAL A 387 -3.97 -1.99 27.03
C VAL A 387 -3.69 -1.23 25.73
N PRO A 388 -2.77 -1.66 24.83
CA PRO A 388 -2.60 -1.01 23.54
C PRO A 388 -3.90 -0.95 22.73
N VAL A 389 -4.69 -2.03 22.72
CA VAL A 389 -5.98 -2.09 22.02
C VAL A 389 -6.98 -1.10 22.62
N LEU A 390 -7.04 -1.00 23.96
CA LEU A 390 -7.91 -0.05 24.66
C LEU A 390 -7.49 1.41 24.41
N VAL A 391 -6.18 1.70 24.40
CA VAL A 391 -5.64 3.02 24.06
C VAL A 391 -5.99 3.38 22.62
N MET A 392 -5.80 2.44 21.67
CA MET A 392 -6.21 2.65 20.28
C MET A 392 -7.71 2.95 20.18
N ALA A 393 -8.54 2.16 20.85
CA ALA A 393 -10.00 2.37 20.87
C ALA A 393 -10.37 3.74 21.45
N GLY A 394 -9.73 4.17 22.54
CA GLY A 394 -9.96 5.46 23.17
C GLY A 394 -9.68 6.66 22.25
N VAL A 395 -8.72 6.54 21.32
CA VAL A 395 -8.43 7.55 20.29
C VAL A 395 -9.31 7.37 19.05
N ALA A 396 -9.53 6.12 18.62
CA ALA A 396 -10.27 5.82 17.40
C ALA A 396 -11.75 6.20 17.49
N VAL A 397 -12.39 5.97 18.63
CA VAL A 397 -13.82 6.28 18.79
C VAL A 397 -14.12 7.76 18.56
N PRO A 398 -13.49 8.73 19.25
CA PRO A 398 -13.77 10.14 19.01
C PRO A 398 -13.40 10.58 17.58
N VAL A 399 -12.25 10.13 17.07
CA VAL A 399 -11.79 10.49 15.70
C VAL A 399 -12.74 9.99 14.61
N ASN A 400 -13.29 8.78 14.75
CA ASN A 400 -14.20 8.21 13.76
C ASN A 400 -15.66 8.68 13.91
N LEU A 401 -16.01 9.33 15.02
CA LEU A 401 -17.31 9.99 15.22
C LEU A 401 -17.34 11.43 14.70
N VAL A 402 -16.19 11.99 14.32
CA VAL A 402 -16.10 13.31 13.70
C VAL A 402 -16.94 13.35 12.42
N THR A 403 -17.83 14.35 12.36
CA THR A 403 -18.56 14.75 11.16
C THR A 403 -17.76 15.77 10.36
N ILE A 404 -18.04 15.86 9.07
CA ILE A 404 -17.48 16.88 8.19
C ILE A 404 -18.48 18.03 8.04
N SER A 405 -17.97 19.24 7.77
CA SER A 405 -18.83 20.42 7.64
C SER A 405 -19.79 20.24 6.47
N GLU A 406 -21.05 20.67 6.64
CA GLU A 406 -22.07 20.75 5.59
C GLU A 406 -21.95 22.04 4.76
N GLU A 407 -21.14 23.00 5.20
CA GLU A 407 -20.91 24.24 4.45
C GLU A 407 -20.31 23.98 3.06
N PRO A 408 -20.76 24.73 2.02
CA PRO A 408 -20.19 24.62 0.68
C PRO A 408 -18.67 24.86 0.69
N LEU A 409 -17.97 24.12 -0.17
CA LEU A 409 -16.56 24.40 -0.42
C LEU A 409 -16.41 25.80 -1.07
N PRO A 410 -15.27 26.49 -0.88
CA PRO A 410 -15.13 27.90 -1.24
C PRO A 410 -15.19 28.19 -2.76
N ASN A 411 -15.04 27.16 -3.58
CA ASN A 411 -14.92 27.25 -5.03
C ASN A 411 -16.00 26.43 -5.74
N GLU A 412 -16.21 26.71 -7.03
CA GLU A 412 -17.08 25.90 -7.89
C GLU A 412 -16.66 24.43 -7.84
N ALA A 413 -17.63 23.51 -7.88
CA ALA A 413 -17.41 22.08 -7.72
C ALA A 413 -18.19 21.29 -8.76
N ILE A 414 -17.63 20.16 -9.17
CA ILE A 414 -18.35 19.13 -9.91
C ILE A 414 -19.12 18.27 -8.91
N HIS A 415 -20.41 18.06 -9.17
CA HIS A 415 -21.32 17.34 -8.29
C HIS A 415 -21.75 16.00 -8.91
N VAL A 416 -21.38 14.89 -8.28
CA VAL A 416 -21.68 13.54 -8.77
C VAL A 416 -22.22 12.68 -7.63
N GLU A 417 -23.52 12.35 -7.64
CA GLU A 417 -24.13 11.41 -6.68
C GLU A 417 -23.77 11.72 -5.20
N GLY A 418 -23.82 13.01 -4.85
CA GLY A 418 -23.48 13.54 -3.51
C GLY A 418 -21.98 13.79 -3.27
N TYR A 419 -21.10 13.49 -4.23
CA TYR A 419 -19.70 13.90 -4.17
C TYR A 419 -19.52 15.31 -4.74
N ASP A 420 -18.87 16.17 -3.97
CA ASP A 420 -18.33 17.45 -4.45
C ASP A 420 -16.84 17.28 -4.73
N VAL A 421 -16.42 17.61 -5.95
CA VAL A 421 -15.01 17.60 -6.34
C VAL A 421 -14.62 19.00 -6.82
N THR A 422 -13.64 19.59 -6.16
CA THR A 422 -13.15 20.94 -6.45
C THR A 422 -11.65 21.03 -6.17
N TYR A 423 -11.04 22.16 -6.49
CA TYR A 423 -9.67 22.48 -6.12
C TYR A 423 -9.67 23.60 -5.07
N VAL A 424 -8.91 23.44 -3.99
CA VAL A 424 -8.80 24.42 -2.90
C VAL A 424 -7.34 24.69 -2.53
N GLU A 425 -7.07 25.84 -1.92
CA GLU A 425 -5.77 26.14 -1.33
C GLU A 425 -5.89 26.60 0.11
N ASN A 426 -5.00 26.09 0.96
CA ASN A 426 -4.86 26.46 2.36
C ASN A 426 -6.16 26.32 3.18
N VAL A 427 -6.95 25.28 2.90
CA VAL A 427 -8.20 24.99 3.63
C VAL A 427 -7.93 23.96 4.73
N PRO A 428 -8.49 24.12 5.95
CA PRO A 428 -8.32 23.14 7.01
C PRO A 428 -8.75 21.73 6.57
N ASN A 429 -7.89 20.74 6.84
CA ASN A 429 -8.21 19.35 6.60
C ASN A 429 -9.29 18.88 7.58
N GLN A 430 -10.52 18.70 7.10
CA GLN A 430 -11.67 18.43 7.96
C GLN A 430 -11.63 17.06 8.67
N ARG A 431 -10.69 16.17 8.29
CA ARG A 431 -10.53 14.85 8.91
C ARG A 431 -9.39 14.82 9.91
N VAL A 432 -8.27 15.44 9.59
CA VAL A 432 -7.10 15.47 10.48
C VAL A 432 -7.27 16.56 11.55
N SER A 433 -7.74 17.75 11.16
CA SER A 433 -7.82 18.93 12.03
C SER A 433 -9.03 18.94 12.97
N ALA A 434 -9.92 17.95 12.88
CA ALA A 434 -11.14 17.92 13.67
C ALA A 434 -10.92 17.66 15.17
N VAL A 435 -9.88 16.90 15.51
CA VAL A 435 -9.48 16.68 16.90
C VAL A 435 -8.14 17.38 17.11
N PRO A 436 -8.12 18.61 17.68
CA PRO A 436 -6.88 19.34 17.89
C PRO A 436 -6.04 18.63 18.95
N ILE A 437 -4.91 18.07 18.54
CA ILE A 437 -3.93 17.41 19.40
C ILE A 437 -2.58 18.04 19.11
N GLU A 438 -1.91 18.49 20.16
CA GLU A 438 -0.53 18.94 20.10
C GLU A 438 0.36 17.94 20.82
N ALA A 439 1.35 17.40 20.12
CA ALA A 439 2.30 16.44 20.68
C ALA A 439 3.66 16.57 19.99
N PHE A 440 4.74 16.53 20.78
CA PHE A 440 6.12 16.57 20.26
C PHE A 440 6.43 17.81 19.38
N GLY A 441 5.73 18.93 19.61
CA GLY A 441 5.86 20.15 18.82
C GLY A 441 5.11 20.14 17.48
N GLU A 442 4.28 19.13 17.23
CA GLU A 442 3.45 19.01 16.04
C GLU A 442 1.95 19.08 16.40
N THR A 443 1.14 19.49 15.42
CA THR A 443 -0.31 19.63 15.57
C THR A 443 -1.06 18.77 14.55
N THR A 444 -2.30 18.40 14.87
CA THR A 444 -3.26 17.85 13.90
C THR A 444 -3.90 18.91 13.02
N GLN A 445 -3.75 20.20 13.34
CA GLN A 445 -4.29 21.31 12.54
C GLN A 445 -3.45 21.53 11.29
N VAL A 446 -3.74 20.75 10.25
CA VAL A 446 -3.06 20.83 8.96
C VAL A 446 -4.02 21.33 7.89
N ASN A 447 -3.51 22.19 7.02
CA ASN A 447 -4.25 22.66 5.85
C ASN A 447 -3.91 21.79 4.63
N ALA A 448 -4.88 21.63 3.75
CA ALA A 448 -4.76 20.94 2.47
C ALA A 448 -4.79 21.95 1.32
N SER A 449 -4.10 21.62 0.24
CA SER A 449 -4.08 22.39 -1.00
C SER A 449 -4.00 21.43 -2.17
N GLY A 450 -5.02 21.40 -3.02
CA GLY A 450 -5.13 20.43 -4.10
C GLY A 450 -6.57 20.15 -4.50
N VAL A 451 -6.77 19.05 -5.24
CA VAL A 451 -8.09 18.55 -5.59
C VAL A 451 -8.67 17.82 -4.39
N VAL A 452 -9.79 18.30 -3.87
CA VAL A 452 -10.49 17.73 -2.72
C VAL A 452 -11.76 17.03 -3.18
N VAL A 453 -12.03 15.88 -2.56
CA VAL A 453 -13.28 15.14 -2.69
C VAL A 453 -14.00 15.20 -1.36
N ARG A 454 -15.26 15.62 -1.39
CA ARG A 454 -16.13 15.71 -0.23
C ARG A 454 -17.45 15.00 -0.50
N ASN A 455 -18.01 14.32 0.51
CA ASN A 455 -19.37 13.81 0.49
C ASN A 455 -19.89 13.78 1.95
N PRO A 456 -20.73 14.75 2.37
CA PRO A 456 -21.28 14.85 3.72
C PRO A 456 -21.96 13.57 4.21
N ASP A 457 -22.84 12.99 3.40
CA ASP A 457 -23.63 11.80 3.73
C ASP A 457 -22.77 10.56 3.99
N ARG A 458 -21.63 10.46 3.30
CA ARG A 458 -20.65 9.38 3.46
C ARG A 458 -19.51 9.74 4.41
N HIS A 459 -19.55 10.93 4.99
CA HIS A 459 -18.52 11.52 5.83
C HIS A 459 -17.11 11.49 5.19
N VAL A 460 -17.07 11.61 3.86
CA VAL A 460 -15.83 11.59 3.07
C VAL A 460 -15.30 13.01 2.99
N TRP A 461 -14.04 13.20 3.36
CA TRP A 461 -13.28 14.39 2.99
C TRP A 461 -11.83 13.98 2.80
N THR A 462 -11.25 14.26 1.63
CA THR A 462 -9.85 13.94 1.35
C THR A 462 -9.28 14.87 0.30
N GLU A 463 -8.03 15.28 0.48
CA GLU A 463 -7.19 15.72 -0.63
C GLU A 463 -6.88 14.48 -1.47
N ALA A 464 -7.44 14.43 -2.68
CA ALA A 464 -7.29 13.30 -3.59
C ALA A 464 -6.03 13.42 -4.46
N VAL A 465 -5.65 14.66 -4.79
CA VAL A 465 -4.45 15.03 -5.55
C VAL A 465 -3.89 16.29 -4.91
N SER A 466 -2.62 16.29 -4.48
CA SER A 466 -2.01 17.48 -3.87
C SER A 466 -1.73 18.56 -4.93
N ARG A 467 -1.59 19.81 -4.49
CA ARG A 467 -1.14 20.93 -5.34
C ARG A 467 0.20 20.62 -5.99
N GLY A 468 1.16 20.08 -5.24
CA GLY A 468 2.46 19.71 -5.79
C GLY A 468 2.38 18.60 -6.84
N GLU A 469 1.52 17.59 -6.63
CA GLU A 469 1.31 16.51 -7.62
C GLU A 469 0.75 17.07 -8.92
N LEU A 470 -0.27 17.93 -8.82
CA LEU A 470 -0.89 18.53 -10.00
C LEU A 470 0.02 19.56 -10.69
N ALA A 471 0.85 20.29 -9.93
CA ALA A 471 1.87 21.18 -10.48
C ALA A 471 2.99 20.41 -11.19
N PHE A 472 3.22 19.15 -10.83
CA PHE A 472 4.24 18.31 -11.43
C PHE A 472 3.74 17.59 -12.69
N TYR A 473 2.57 16.93 -12.64
CA TYR A 473 2.02 16.16 -13.77
C TYR A 473 1.12 16.97 -14.70
N GLY A 474 0.64 18.15 -14.29
CA GLY A 474 -0.30 18.99 -15.05
C GLY A 474 -1.72 18.42 -15.12
N THR A 475 -1.85 17.10 -15.27
CA THR A 475 -3.14 16.39 -15.25
C THR A 475 -3.14 15.29 -14.19
N SER A 476 -4.29 15.10 -13.55
CA SER A 476 -4.53 13.95 -12.67
C SER A 476 -5.98 13.48 -12.77
N THR A 477 -6.27 12.32 -12.20
CA THR A 477 -7.59 11.70 -12.24
C THR A 477 -8.04 11.27 -10.87
N VAL A 478 -9.29 11.60 -10.54
CA VAL A 478 -9.94 11.26 -9.29
C VAL A 478 -11.12 10.36 -9.59
N LYS A 479 -11.23 9.25 -8.86
CA LYS A 479 -12.37 8.33 -8.96
C LYS A 479 -13.25 8.44 -7.74
N VAL A 480 -14.51 8.80 -7.98
CA VAL A 480 -15.61 8.76 -7.00
C VAL A 480 -16.57 7.65 -7.40
N GLY A 481 -17.42 7.20 -6.48
CA GLY A 481 -18.23 6.02 -6.77
C GLY A 481 -18.92 5.43 -5.56
N GLY A 482 -19.49 4.25 -5.74
CA GLY A 482 -20.09 3.46 -4.68
C GLY A 482 -20.06 1.97 -5.04
N VAL A 483 -20.88 1.17 -4.38
CA VAL A 483 -21.06 -0.22 -4.77
C VAL A 483 -21.75 -0.26 -6.14
N GLY A 484 -21.08 -0.85 -7.15
CA GLY A 484 -21.65 -1.09 -8.47
C GLY A 484 -21.52 0.07 -9.48
N TRP A 485 -20.94 1.21 -9.11
CA TRP A 485 -20.74 2.33 -10.03
C TRP A 485 -19.47 3.11 -9.72
N VAL A 486 -18.91 3.75 -10.74
CA VAL A 486 -17.69 4.55 -10.67
C VAL A 486 -17.78 5.71 -11.65
N GLU A 487 -17.39 6.89 -11.19
CA GLU A 487 -17.20 8.06 -12.03
C GLU A 487 -15.77 8.57 -11.95
N THR A 488 -15.27 9.06 -13.09
CA THR A 488 -13.88 9.52 -13.22
C THR A 488 -13.85 10.99 -13.59
N ILE A 489 -13.26 11.78 -12.70
CA ILE A 489 -13.12 13.23 -12.83
C ILE A 489 -11.66 13.52 -13.15
N GLN A 490 -11.44 14.27 -14.22
CA GLN A 490 -10.11 14.71 -14.64
C GLN A 490 -9.85 16.09 -14.06
N ALA A 491 -8.66 16.28 -13.51
CA ALA A 491 -8.15 17.58 -13.10
C ALA A 491 -7.03 17.99 -14.05
N HIS A 492 -7.06 19.25 -14.48
CA HIS A 492 -6.08 19.81 -15.40
C HIS A 492 -5.63 21.18 -14.91
N ARG A 493 -4.33 21.36 -14.80
CA ARG A 493 -3.67 22.60 -14.42
C ARG A 493 -2.97 23.17 -15.64
N GLU A 494 -3.17 24.47 -15.82
CA GLU A 494 -2.41 25.26 -16.79
C GLU A 494 -1.86 26.47 -16.05
N GLY A 495 -0.61 26.82 -16.31
CA GLY A 495 0.03 27.93 -15.61
C GLY A 495 1.19 28.58 -16.38
N TRP A 496 1.59 29.73 -15.88
CA TRP A 496 2.73 30.53 -16.32
C TRP A 496 3.51 30.99 -15.09
N VAL A 497 4.83 30.96 -15.16
CA VAL A 497 5.71 31.44 -14.11
C VAL A 497 6.24 32.81 -14.50
N ALA A 498 5.86 33.84 -13.74
CA ALA A 498 6.43 35.18 -13.86
C ALA A 498 7.91 35.14 -13.44
N ALA A 499 8.79 35.80 -14.20
CA ALA A 499 10.21 35.85 -13.90
C ALA A 499 10.42 36.51 -12.52
N GLY A 500 10.86 35.73 -11.53
CA GLY A 500 11.04 36.18 -10.14
C GLY A 500 9.75 36.30 -9.29
N GLY A 501 8.58 36.39 -9.93
CA GLY A 501 7.28 36.62 -9.28
C GLY A 501 6.44 35.40 -8.91
N GLY A 502 6.86 34.20 -9.32
CA GLY A 502 6.14 32.94 -9.04
C GLY A 502 5.05 32.57 -10.06
N PRO A 503 4.31 31.47 -9.82
CA PRO A 503 3.35 30.93 -10.77
C PRO A 503 1.97 31.61 -10.71
N VAL A 504 1.37 31.86 -11.87
CA VAL A 504 -0.06 32.14 -12.08
C VAL A 504 -0.68 30.95 -12.81
N TYR A 505 -1.81 30.42 -12.35
CA TYR A 505 -2.42 29.24 -12.94
C TYR A 505 -3.93 29.17 -12.72
N ARG A 506 -4.57 28.31 -13.50
CA ARG A 506 -5.93 27.86 -13.27
C ARG A 506 -5.98 26.36 -13.15
N VAL A 507 -6.99 25.87 -12.45
CA VAL A 507 -7.33 24.44 -12.41
C VAL A 507 -8.73 24.28 -12.96
N ALA A 508 -8.86 23.39 -13.94
CA ALA A 508 -10.12 22.99 -14.51
C ALA A 508 -10.40 21.53 -14.17
N LEU A 509 -11.67 21.22 -13.92
CA LEU A 509 -12.17 19.88 -13.71
C LEU A 509 -13.11 19.49 -14.84
N ARG A 510 -13.26 18.18 -15.05
CA ARG A 510 -14.18 17.63 -16.05
C ARG A 510 -14.60 16.22 -15.70
N GLU A 511 -15.90 15.94 -15.82
CA GLU A 511 -16.45 14.58 -15.84
C GLU A 511 -16.16 13.85 -17.16
N ARG A 512 -16.17 12.53 -17.14
CA ARG A 512 -15.91 11.74 -18.36
C ARG A 512 -16.91 12.09 -19.48
N GLY A 513 -16.40 12.71 -20.55
CA GLY A 513 -17.22 13.11 -21.71
C GLY A 513 -17.89 14.48 -21.60
N GLY A 514 -17.70 15.19 -20.49
CA GLY A 514 -18.19 16.56 -20.29
C GLY A 514 -17.30 17.65 -20.89
N SER A 515 -17.57 18.92 -20.56
CA SER A 515 -16.72 20.07 -20.83
C SER A 515 -15.78 20.39 -19.66
N TRP A 516 -14.70 21.11 -19.93
CA TRP A 516 -13.80 21.61 -18.88
C TRP A 516 -14.42 22.82 -18.17
N GLU A 517 -14.41 22.79 -16.85
CA GLU A 517 -14.92 23.86 -15.98
C GLU A 517 -13.80 24.36 -15.07
N THR A 518 -13.47 25.65 -15.15
CA THR A 518 -12.42 26.25 -14.32
C THR A 518 -12.93 26.47 -12.90
N VAL A 519 -12.47 25.64 -11.97
CA VAL A 519 -12.88 25.69 -10.56
C VAL A 519 -11.97 26.55 -9.70
N PHE A 520 -10.74 26.84 -10.15
CA PHE A 520 -9.78 27.63 -9.38
C PHE A 520 -8.93 28.54 -10.25
N ARG A 521 -8.60 29.70 -9.69
CA ARG A 521 -7.73 30.74 -10.27
C ARG A 521 -6.78 31.21 -9.18
N SER A 522 -5.48 31.16 -9.44
CA SER A 522 -4.49 31.71 -8.51
C SER A 522 -4.52 33.24 -8.52
N ASP A 523 -3.92 33.83 -7.49
CA ASP A 523 -3.66 35.26 -7.45
C ASP A 523 -2.72 35.69 -8.60
N PRO A 524 -2.83 36.94 -9.11
CA PRO A 524 -1.92 37.47 -10.12
C PRO A 524 -0.46 37.49 -9.66
N ALA A 525 0.47 37.25 -10.59
CA ALA A 525 1.91 37.24 -10.33
C ALA A 525 2.62 38.34 -11.15
N THR A 526 3.43 39.18 -10.50
CA THR A 526 4.17 40.27 -11.13
C THR A 526 5.61 39.86 -11.37
N ALA A 527 6.09 40.01 -12.60
CA ALA A 527 7.49 39.75 -12.92
C ALA A 527 8.40 40.82 -12.29
N ASP A 528 9.53 40.39 -11.72
CA ASP A 528 10.55 41.26 -11.12
C ASP A 528 11.12 42.29 -12.12
N PRO A 529 11.39 41.93 -13.40
CA PRO A 529 11.97 42.88 -14.33
C PRO A 529 11.04 44.06 -14.61
N THR A 530 11.61 45.27 -14.51
CA THR A 530 10.95 46.51 -14.88
C THR A 530 11.46 46.98 -16.24
N VAL A 531 10.58 47.18 -17.22
CA VAL A 531 10.93 47.61 -18.58
C VAL A 531 10.41 49.02 -18.82
N ALA A 532 11.31 49.98 -19.02
CA ALA A 532 10.98 51.40 -19.21
C ALA A 532 10.05 51.96 -18.10
N GLY A 533 10.35 51.60 -16.85
CA GLY A 533 9.57 52.00 -15.67
C GLY A 533 8.18 51.36 -15.58
N ARG A 534 7.99 50.18 -16.19
CA ARG A 534 6.73 49.44 -16.20
C ARG A 534 6.94 47.99 -15.78
N ASN A 535 5.97 47.45 -15.05
CA ASN A 535 5.98 46.08 -14.57
C ASN A 535 4.94 45.27 -15.34
N VAL A 536 5.24 44.00 -15.59
CA VAL A 536 4.33 43.07 -16.27
C VAL A 536 3.77 42.11 -15.23
N THR A 537 2.44 42.13 -15.08
CA THR A 537 1.70 41.24 -14.18
C THR A 537 0.87 40.27 -15.00
N LEU A 538 1.03 38.98 -14.73
CA LEU A 538 0.18 37.92 -15.26
C LEU A 538 -1.03 37.74 -14.36
N ALA A 539 -2.20 37.59 -14.97
CA ALA A 539 -3.45 37.28 -14.29
C ALA A 539 -4.20 36.20 -15.06
N VAL A 540 -5.08 35.48 -14.38
CA VAL A 540 -5.87 34.41 -14.99
C VAL A 540 -7.37 34.74 -14.97
N THR A 541 -8.07 34.32 -16.01
CA THR A 541 -9.53 34.40 -16.14
C THR A 541 -10.11 32.99 -16.22
N ASN A 542 -11.43 32.85 -16.38
CA ASN A 542 -12.06 31.53 -16.44
C ASN A 542 -11.62 30.72 -17.67
N THR A 543 -11.24 31.39 -18.77
CA THR A 543 -10.93 30.72 -20.04
C THR A 543 -9.54 31.02 -20.58
N SER A 544 -8.86 32.06 -20.10
CA SER A 544 -7.56 32.47 -20.64
C SER A 544 -6.66 33.20 -19.63
N PHE A 545 -5.40 33.37 -19.99
CA PHE A 545 -4.46 34.24 -19.28
C PHE A 545 -4.47 35.65 -19.85
N ARG A 546 -4.21 36.64 -19.00
CA ARG A 546 -4.09 38.05 -19.36
C ARG A 546 -2.80 38.62 -18.80
N VAL A 547 -2.33 39.66 -19.49
CA VAL A 547 -1.17 40.46 -19.12
C VAL A 547 -1.65 41.87 -18.78
N ARG A 548 -1.21 42.40 -17.64
CA ARG A 548 -1.45 43.77 -17.21
C ARG A 548 -0.10 44.49 -17.15
N VAL A 549 -0.05 45.70 -17.69
CA VAL A 549 1.15 46.55 -17.61
C VAL A 549 0.86 47.68 -16.65
N GLN A 550 1.70 47.81 -15.63
CA GLN A 550 1.53 48.79 -14.56
C GLN A 550 2.74 49.70 -14.46
N ARG A 551 2.56 50.92 -13.96
CA ARG A 551 3.62 51.85 -13.61
C ARG A 551 3.33 52.39 -12.21
N GLY A 552 4.18 52.04 -11.24
CA GLY A 552 3.87 52.29 -9.83
C GLY A 552 2.56 51.58 -9.45
N ASN A 553 1.61 52.32 -8.86
CA ASN A 553 0.30 51.78 -8.47
C ASN A 553 -0.79 51.90 -9.56
N GLU A 554 -0.45 52.44 -10.73
CA GLU A 554 -1.42 52.66 -11.82
C GLU A 554 -1.34 51.55 -12.86
N THR A 555 -2.49 50.95 -13.21
CA THR A 555 -2.58 50.01 -14.33
C THR A 555 -2.75 50.81 -15.61
N LEU A 556 -1.73 50.77 -16.48
CA LEU A 556 -1.74 51.50 -17.75
C LEU A 556 -2.68 50.87 -18.75
N ASP A 557 -2.63 49.54 -18.88
CA ASP A 557 -3.44 48.78 -19.85
C ASP A 557 -3.42 47.27 -19.54
N SER A 558 -4.33 46.51 -20.17
CA SER A 558 -4.36 45.04 -20.11
C SER A 558 -4.77 44.40 -21.44
N ALA A 559 -4.15 43.27 -21.76
CA ALA A 559 -4.46 42.50 -22.97
C ALA A 559 -4.57 41.00 -22.64
N PRO A 560 -5.24 40.19 -23.49
CA PRO A 560 -5.06 38.74 -23.49
C PRO A 560 -3.58 38.38 -23.66
N LEU A 561 -3.15 37.29 -23.04
CA LEU A 561 -1.84 36.72 -23.31
C LEU A 561 -1.77 36.33 -24.81
N PRO A 562 -0.73 36.74 -25.56
CA PRO A 562 -0.62 36.41 -26.98
C PRO A 562 -0.52 34.88 -27.18
N ALA A 563 -1.04 34.40 -28.32
CA ALA A 563 -0.87 33.00 -28.70
C ALA A 563 0.61 32.70 -29.01
N ALA A 564 0.94 31.41 -29.15
CA ALA A 564 2.32 31.00 -29.44
C ALA A 564 2.80 31.64 -30.75
N ASN A 565 3.98 32.27 -30.71
CA ASN A 565 4.61 32.98 -31.83
C ASN A 565 3.86 34.24 -32.29
N GLU A 566 2.99 34.80 -31.43
CA GLU A 566 2.33 36.06 -31.67
C GLU A 566 2.83 37.17 -30.72
N SER A 567 2.40 38.40 -30.97
CA SER A 567 2.72 39.55 -30.13
C SER A 567 1.54 40.47 -29.95
N VAL A 568 1.54 41.20 -28.84
CA VAL A 568 0.51 42.19 -28.50
C VAL A 568 1.17 43.44 -27.93
N SER A 569 0.70 44.61 -28.33
CA SER A 569 1.12 45.90 -27.75
C SER A 569 0.17 46.28 -26.62
N VAL A 570 0.71 46.53 -25.43
CA VAL A 570 -0.08 46.83 -24.23
C VAL A 570 0.70 47.77 -23.31
N GLY A 571 0.08 48.86 -22.87
CA GLY A 571 0.68 49.78 -21.89
C GLY A 571 2.01 50.41 -22.31
N GLY A 572 2.28 50.51 -23.62
CA GLY A 572 3.54 51.03 -24.18
C GLY A 572 4.69 50.01 -24.27
N LEU A 573 4.42 48.73 -23.99
CA LEU A 573 5.32 47.60 -24.23
C LEU A 573 4.79 46.74 -25.37
N ARG A 574 5.69 46.08 -26.10
CA ARG A 574 5.34 44.99 -27.03
C ARG A 574 5.68 43.66 -26.38
N LEU A 575 4.66 42.88 -26.06
CA LEU A 575 4.83 41.55 -25.48
C LEU A 575 4.85 40.52 -26.61
N VAL A 576 5.92 39.73 -26.68
CA VAL A 576 6.15 38.72 -27.72
C VAL A 576 6.24 37.36 -27.06
N ARG A 577 5.39 36.42 -27.46
CA ARG A 577 5.49 35.03 -27.03
C ARG A 577 6.24 34.24 -28.10
N GLU A 578 7.39 33.71 -27.73
CA GLU A 578 8.13 32.73 -28.54
C GLU A 578 7.98 31.37 -27.89
N GLU A 579 7.26 30.46 -28.55
CA GLU A 579 6.90 29.15 -28.01
C GLU A 579 6.27 29.25 -26.61
N SER A 580 6.99 28.78 -25.59
CA SER A 580 6.58 28.77 -24.18
C SER A 580 7.11 29.97 -23.38
N THR A 581 7.72 30.98 -24.00
CA THR A 581 8.40 32.08 -23.30
C THR A 581 7.83 33.43 -23.70
N LEU A 582 7.53 34.27 -22.71
CA LEU A 582 7.01 35.61 -22.93
C LEU A 582 8.11 36.65 -22.68
N TYR A 583 8.34 37.50 -23.68
CA TYR A 583 9.28 38.61 -23.63
C TYR A 583 8.55 39.94 -23.67
N ALA A 584 9.01 40.90 -22.86
CA ALA A 584 8.64 42.29 -22.99
C ALA A 584 9.71 43.04 -23.79
N VAL A 585 9.27 43.78 -24.81
CA VAL A 585 10.14 44.54 -25.71
C VAL A 585 9.75 46.01 -25.69
N HIS A 586 10.76 46.86 -25.51
CA HIS A 586 10.65 48.31 -25.65
C HIS A 586 11.94 48.84 -26.29
N ASN A 587 11.82 49.45 -27.47
CA ASN A 587 12.97 49.81 -28.31
C ASN A 587 13.89 48.58 -28.54
N GLU A 588 15.18 48.71 -28.22
CA GLU A 588 16.19 47.65 -28.34
C GLU A 588 16.27 46.75 -27.09
N THR A 589 15.52 47.08 -26.02
CA THR A 589 15.49 46.27 -24.80
C THR A 589 14.51 45.13 -24.93
N ARG A 590 14.98 43.91 -24.66
CA ARG A 590 14.18 42.68 -24.66
C ARG A 590 14.47 41.89 -23.38
N VAL A 591 13.42 41.61 -22.61
CA VAL A 591 13.55 40.94 -21.31
C VAL A 591 12.50 39.84 -21.19
N GLN A 592 12.91 38.66 -20.73
CA GLN A 592 11.97 37.60 -20.39
C GLN A 592 11.17 38.01 -19.16
N VAL A 593 9.84 37.98 -19.26
CA VAL A 593 8.93 38.33 -18.16
C VAL A 593 8.15 37.13 -17.64
N ALA A 594 7.98 36.08 -18.46
CA ALA A 594 7.39 34.84 -18.00
C ALA A 594 7.76 33.65 -18.89
N HIS A 595 7.45 32.44 -18.42
CA HIS A 595 7.43 31.23 -19.22
C HIS A 595 6.26 30.33 -18.79
N GLU A 596 5.76 29.52 -19.71
CA GLU A 596 4.71 28.54 -19.47
C GLU A 596 5.20 27.45 -18.51
N GLU A 597 4.34 27.01 -17.60
CA GLU A 597 4.64 25.85 -16.74
C GLU A 597 4.90 24.61 -17.60
N ARG A 598 5.83 23.77 -17.16
CA ARG A 598 6.14 22.49 -17.80
C ARG A 598 5.76 21.35 -16.86
N TYR A 599 5.17 20.32 -17.43
CA TYR A 599 4.67 19.14 -16.73
C TYR A 599 5.38 17.87 -17.23
N GLN A 600 5.27 16.76 -16.48
CA GLN A 600 5.82 15.46 -16.85
C GLN A 600 4.83 14.55 -17.60
#